data_AF-A0A244EHP3-F1
#
_entry.id   AF-A0A244EHP3-F1
#
_cell.length_a   1.000
_cell.length_b   1.000
_cell.length_c   1.000
_cell.angle_alpha   90.00
_cell.angle_beta   90.00
_cell.angle_gamma   90.00
#
_symmetry.space_group_name_H-M   'P 1'
#
loop_
_entity.id
_entity.type
_entity.pdbx_description
1 polymer ?
#
loop_
_entity_poly.entity_id
_entity_poly.type
_entity_poly.pdbx_seq_one_letter_code
_entity_poly.pdbx_strand_id
1 'polypeptide(L)' 'MPFAPARTPQRALDTIAADAVRIVRLPAVRTELAAQGIEATGQAQREFQKQVETEYARYERIVKVAGIKAD' A
#
# COMPACT_ATOMS: atom_id res chain seq x y z
N MET A 1 -0.62 0.23 4.06
CA MET A 1 -0.10 0.24 5.44
C MET A 1 1.41 0.42 5.36
N PRO A 2 2.06 1.11 6.32
CA PRO A 2 3.52 1.22 6.30
C PRO A 2 4.12 -0.17 6.45
N PHE A 3 5.10 -0.51 5.60
CA PHE A 3 6.00 -1.59 5.91
C PHE A 3 6.74 -1.21 7.20
N ALA A 4 6.57 -2.02 8.24
CA ALA A 4 7.14 -1.78 9.55
C ALA A 4 7.66 -3.11 10.12
N PRO A 5 8.61 -3.09 11.06
CA PRO A 5 9.07 -4.31 11.71
C PRO A 5 7.91 -5.13 12.28
N ALA A 6 8.01 -6.46 12.21
CA ALA A 6 6.92 -7.38 12.58
C ALA A 6 6.40 -7.20 14.02
N ARG A 7 7.21 -6.64 14.92
CA ARG A 7 6.84 -6.39 16.33
C ARG A 7 6.47 -4.94 16.62
N THR A 8 6.18 -4.14 15.60
CA THR A 8 5.73 -2.75 15.80
C THR A 8 4.39 -2.77 16.54
N PRO A 9 4.24 -2.03 17.66
CA PRO A 9 2.99 -1.99 18.40
C PRO A 9 1.82 -1.51 17.53
N GLN A 10 0.67 -2.18 17.63
CA GLN A 10 -0.51 -1.88 16.82
C GLN A 10 -0.93 -0.40 16.89
N ARG A 11 -0.87 0.21 18.07
CA ARG A 11 -1.17 1.64 18.26
C ARG A 11 -0.35 2.56 17.36
N ALA A 12 0.93 2.25 17.13
CA ALA A 12 1.80 3.08 16.30
C ALA A 12 1.44 2.91 14.82
N LEU A 13 1.14 1.67 14.40
CA LEU A 13 0.67 1.37 13.06
C LEU A 13 -0.66 2.09 12.76
N ASP A 14 -1.56 2.11 13.73
CA ASP A 14 -2.86 2.78 13.61
C ASP A 14 -2.70 4.30 13.47
N THR A 15 -1.84 4.92 14.28
CA THR A 15 -1.53 6.35 14.17
C THR A 15 -0.95 6.69 12.80
N ILE A 16 0.08 5.96 12.35
CA ILE A 16 0.73 6.22 11.06
C ILE A 16 -0.27 6.03 9.91
N ALA A 17 -1.10 4.99 9.97
CA ALA A 17 -2.11 4.76 8.96
C ALA A 17 -3.17 5.87 8.91
N ALA A 18 -3.64 6.33 10.07
CA ALA A 18 -4.60 7.44 10.16
C ALA A 18 -4.00 8.74 9.59
N ASP A 19 -2.75 9.05 9.91
CA ASP A 19 -2.06 10.23 9.39
C ASP A 19 -1.82 10.14 7.88
N ALA A 20 -1.41 8.98 7.37
CA ALA A 20 -1.23 8.78 5.93
C ALA A 20 -2.54 9.00 5.16
N VAL A 21 -3.66 8.47 5.66
CA VAL A 21 -4.99 8.70 5.07
C VAL A 21 -5.35 10.18 5.09
N ARG A 22 -5.10 10.87 6.22
CA ARG A 22 -5.37 12.30 6.35
C ARG A 22 -4.57 13.12 5.34
N ILE A 23 -3.26 12.84 5.19
CA ILE A 23 -2.36 13.57 4.30
C ILE A 23 -2.75 13.37 2.84
N VAL A 24 -3.00 12.13 2.41
CA VAL A 24 -3.39 11.81 1.02
C VAL A 24 -4.74 12.42 0.65
N ARG A 25 -5.60 12.73 1.62
CA ARG A 25 -6.87 13.44 1.38
C ARG A 25 -6.72 14.95 1.24
N LEU A 26 -5.57 15.52 1.59
CA LEU A 26 -5.35 16.96 1.44
C LEU A 26 -5.36 17.34 -0.05
N PRO A 27 -6.12 18.36 -0.47
CA PRO A 27 -6.21 18.75 -1.88
C PRO A 27 -4.85 19.03 -2.52
N ALA A 28 -3.98 19.75 -1.81
CA ALA A 28 -2.63 20.06 -2.29
C ALA A 28 -1.80 18.79 -2.59
N VAL A 29 -1.87 17.79 -1.70
CA VAL A 29 -1.17 16.51 -1.87
C VAL A 29 -1.78 15.72 -3.04
N ARG A 30 -3.10 15.71 -3.18
CA ARG A 30 -3.75 15.04 -4.33
C ARG A 30 -3.36 15.69 -5.65
N THR A 31 -3.27 17.01 -5.70
CA THR A 31 -2.81 17.74 -6.89
C THR A 31 -1.37 17.39 -7.24
N GLU A 32 -0.48 17.35 -6.25
CA GLU A 32 0.93 16.99 -6.46
C GLU A 32 1.09 15.54 -6.93
N LEU A 33 0.36 14.60 -6.33
CA LEU A 33 0.34 13.20 -6.75
C LEU A 33 -0.23 13.05 -8.18
N ALA A 34 -1.33 13.75 -8.48
CA ALA A 34 -1.91 13.74 -9.82
C ALA A 34 -0.97 14.33 -10.89
N ALA A 35 -0.19 15.35 -10.54
CA ALA A 35 0.83 15.92 -11.44
C ALA A 35 1.94 14.90 -11.80
N GLN A 36 2.15 13.89 -10.95
CA GLN A 36 3.08 12.78 -11.19
C GLN A 36 2.40 11.58 -11.87
N GLY A 37 1.11 11.69 -12.23
CA GLY A 37 0.31 10.60 -12.79
C GLY A 37 -0.15 9.58 -11.76
N ILE A 38 -0.06 9.89 -10.46
CA ILE A 38 -0.48 9.00 -9.37
C ILE A 38 -1.91 9.32 -8.95
N GLU A 39 -2.81 8.35 -9.10
CA GLU A 39 -4.19 8.49 -8.65
C GLU A 39 -4.33 8.08 -7.17
N ALA A 40 -4.52 9.07 -6.30
CA ALA A 40 -4.78 8.85 -4.89
C ALA A 40 -6.23 8.36 -4.66
N THR A 41 -6.42 7.04 -4.66
CA THR A 41 -7.72 6.36 -4.46
C THR A 41 -8.27 6.47 -3.03
N GLY A 42 -7.42 6.82 -2.04
CA GLY A 42 -7.85 7.06 -0.65
C GLY A 42 -8.43 5.85 0.08
N GLN A 43 -8.25 4.64 -0.46
CA GLN A 43 -8.88 3.42 0.06
C GLN A 43 -8.28 3.01 1.41
N ALA A 44 -9.19 2.84 2.37
CA ALA A 44 -8.93 2.72 3.78
C ALA A 44 -8.20 1.42 4.15
N GLN A 45 -7.13 1.58 4.94
CA GLN A 45 -6.36 0.65 5.78
C GLN A 45 -6.65 -0.88 5.76
N ARG A 46 -7.90 -1.35 5.70
CA ARG A 46 -8.27 -2.78 5.64
C ARG A 46 -8.22 -3.38 4.23
N GLU A 47 -8.52 -2.60 3.20
CA GLU A 47 -8.48 -3.11 1.81
C GLU A 47 -7.03 -3.34 1.35
N PHE A 48 -6.07 -2.60 1.90
CA PHE A 48 -4.67 -2.72 1.52
C PHE A 48 -4.05 -4.08 1.89
N GLN A 49 -4.30 -4.61 3.10
CA GLN A 49 -3.76 -5.92 3.49
C GLN A 49 -4.27 -7.02 2.55
N LYS A 50 -5.58 -7.02 2.30
CA LYS A 50 -6.21 -7.96 1.34
C LYS A 50 -5.65 -7.78 -0.07
N GLN A 51 -5.40 -6.54 -0.49
CA GLN A 51 -4.84 -6.26 -1.80
C GLN A 51 -3.41 -6.78 -1.92
N VAL A 52 -2.57 -6.58 -0.91
CA VAL A 52 -1.21 -7.14 -0.89
C VAL A 52 -1.25 -8.66 -0.91
N GLU A 53 -2.10 -9.31 -0.12
CA GLU A 53 -2.26 -10.77 -0.14
C GLU A 53 -2.72 -11.28 -1.52
N THR A 54 -3.66 -10.56 -2.14
CA THR A 54 -4.19 -10.90 -3.47
C THR A 54 -3.12 -10.72 -4.55
N GLU A 55 -2.38 -9.62 -4.51
CA GLU A 55 -1.30 -9.34 -5.45
C GLU A 55 -0.17 -10.33 -5.27
N TYR A 56 0.22 -10.64 -4.03
CA TYR A 56 1.22 -11.64 -3.73
C TYR A 56 0.85 -13.00 -4.34
N ALA A 57 -0.37 -13.48 -4.11
CA ALA A 57 -0.85 -14.74 -4.68
C ALA A 57 -0.91 -14.71 -6.22
N ARG A 58 -1.28 -13.56 -6.81
CA ARG A 58 -1.30 -13.39 -8.27
C ARG A 58 0.10 -13.46 -8.86
N TYR A 59 1.04 -12.70 -8.31
CA TYR A 59 2.40 -12.66 -8.81
C TYR A 59 3.14 -13.96 -8.55
N GLU A 60 2.90 -14.65 -7.43
CA GLU A 60 3.43 -16.00 -7.19
C GLU A 60 3.06 -16.97 -8.32
N ARG A 61 1.80 -16.96 -8.78
CA ARG A 61 1.36 -17.79 -9.91
C ARG A 61 2.04 -17.41 -11.20
N ILE A 62 2.16 -16.11 -11.49
CA ILE A 62 2.82 -15.61 -12.71
C ILE A 62 4.28 -16.04 -12.73
N VAL A 63 5.01 -15.82 -11.63
CA VAL A 63 6.42 -16.20 -11.48
C VAL A 63 6.61 -17.70 -11.69
N LYS A 64 5.75 -18.53 -11.07
CA LYS A 64 5.80 -20.00 -11.24
C LYS A 64 5.52 -20.45 -12.68
N VAL A 65 4.51 -19.88 -13.33
CA VAL A 65 4.14 -20.25 -14.71
C VAL A 65 5.18 -19.77 -15.72
N ALA A 66 5.71 -18.56 -15.54
CA ALA A 66 6.66 -17.97 -16.47
C ALA A 66 8.12 -18.39 -16.22
N GLY A 67 8.40 -19.14 -15.14
CA GLY A 67 9.76 -19.59 -14.80
C GLY A 67 10.71 -18.45 -14.44
N ILE A 68 10.19 -17.30 -14.02
CA ILE A 68 10.97 -16.10 -13.69
C ILE A 68 11.73 -16.35 -12.38
N LYS A 69 13.03 -16.03 -12.36
CA LYS A 69 13.85 -16.03 -11.14
C LYS A 69 14.30 -14.61 -10.87
N ALA A 70 14.30 -14.21 -9.59
CA ALA A 70 14.97 -13.00 -9.16
C ALA A 70 16.43 -13.38 -8.88
N ASP A 71 17.36 -12.68 -9.54
CA ASP A 71 18.80 -12.82 -9.30
C ASP A 71 19.23 -12.07 -8.03
#